data_AF-A0A6V7IJ90-F1
#
_entry.id   AF-A0A6V7IJ90-F1
#
_cell.length_a   1.000
_cell.length_b   1.000
_cell.length_c   1.000
_cell.angle_alpha   90.00
_cell.angle_beta   90.00
_cell.angle_gamma   90.00
#
_symmetry.space_group_name_H-M   'P 1'
#
loop_
_entity.id
_entity.type
_entity.pdbx_description
1 polymer ?
#
loop_
_entity_poly.entity_id
_entity_poly.type
_entity_poly.pdbx_seq_one_letter_code
_entity_poly.pdbx_strand_id
1 'polypeptide(L)' 'DTLNESPAAEVSLENHCKYKYLFNYRGVAASFRHKHLFLCNSLVFHIGDEWLEFYYEAMKPWIHYIPVASNASQQELE' A
#
# COMPACT_ATOMS: atom_id res chain seq x y z
N ASP A 1 14.80 3.23 11.38
CA ASP A 1 15.97 2.55 10.79
C ASP A 1 15.72 2.43 9.29
N THR A 2 16.66 2.87 8.46
CA THR A 2 16.63 2.75 6.99
C THR A 2 17.33 1.47 6.50
N LEU A 3 17.51 0.49 7.38
CA LEU A 3 18.22 -0.76 7.11
C LEU A 3 19.65 -0.53 6.62
N ASN A 4 20.35 0.41 7.28
CA ASN A 4 21.72 0.85 6.96
C ASN A 4 21.93 1.56 5.60
N GLU A 5 20.85 1.95 4.91
CA GLU A 5 20.93 2.70 3.64
C GLU A 5 20.74 4.21 3.82
N SER A 6 21.17 5.00 2.82
CA SER A 6 20.92 6.45 2.80
C SER A 6 19.42 6.76 2.68
N PRO A 7 18.86 7.75 3.41
CA PRO A 7 17.45 8.10 3.30
C PRO A 7 17.07 8.52 1.88
N ALA A 8 16.02 7.90 1.33
CA ALA A 8 15.45 8.30 0.04
C ALA A 8 14.76 9.67 0.14
N ALA A 9 14.74 10.42 -0.96
CA ALA A 9 13.95 11.64 -1.06
C ALA A 9 12.45 11.33 -1.06
N GLU A 10 11.65 12.25 -0.52
CA GLU A 10 10.20 12.15 -0.58
C GLU A 10 9.70 12.22 -2.04
N VAL A 11 8.70 11.40 -2.35
CA VAL A 11 7.97 11.44 -3.63
C VAL A 11 6.56 11.92 -3.35
N SER A 12 6.11 12.96 -4.05
CA SER A 12 4.73 13.45 -3.90
C SER A 12 3.71 12.38 -4.31
N LEU A 13 2.50 12.43 -3.74
CA LEU A 13 1.44 11.45 -4.04
C LEU A 13 1.07 11.45 -5.54
N GLU A 14 1.06 12.61 -6.19
CA GLU A 14 0.81 12.75 -7.63
C GLU A 14 1.84 11.99 -8.47
N ASN A 15 3.11 11.97 -8.03
CA ASN A 15 4.17 11.26 -8.73
C ASN A 15 4.07 9.74 -8.58
N HIS A 16 3.31 9.23 -7.60
CA HIS A 16 3.02 7.79 -7.50
C HIS A 16 2.15 7.32 -8.67
N CYS A 17 1.31 8.19 -9.23
CA CYS A 17 0.39 7.82 -10.31
C CYS A 17 1.09 7.48 -11.64
N LYS A 18 2.42 7.67 -11.72
CA LYS A 18 3.26 7.22 -12.84
C LYS A 18 3.51 5.71 -12.83
N TYR A 19 3.23 5.03 -11.72
CA TYR A 19 3.51 3.60 -11.53
C TYR A 19 2.21 2.78 -11.57
N LYS A 20 2.28 1.60 -12.19
CA LYS A 20 1.12 0.70 -12.33
C LYS A 20 0.72 0.01 -11.02
N TYR A 21 1.68 -0.28 -10.16
CA TYR A 21 1.50 -1.09 -8.96
C TYR A 21 1.93 -0.29 -7.74
N LEU A 22 1.02 -0.09 -6.79
CA LEU A 22 1.24 0.75 -5.60
C LEU A 22 0.99 -0.05 -4.33
N PHE A 23 1.99 -0.09 -3.44
CA PHE A 23 1.92 -0.86 -2.20
C PHE A 23 1.46 0.00 -1.02
N ASN A 24 0.54 -0.53 -0.21
CA ASN A 24 0.10 0.07 1.05
C ASN A 24 0.39 -0.87 2.23
N TYR A 25 1.25 -0.41 3.13
CA TYR A 25 1.55 -1.06 4.40
C TYR A 25 0.95 -0.28 5.58
N ARG A 26 0.66 -0.99 6.67
CA ARG A 26 0.41 -0.38 7.98
C ARG A 26 1.67 0.31 8.52
N GLY A 27 1.47 1.31 9.39
CA GLY A 27 2.53 1.91 10.20
C GLY A 27 2.40 1.44 11.64
N VAL A 28 2.24 2.41 12.57
CA VAL A 28 1.80 2.12 13.95
C VAL A 28 0.36 1.57 13.96
N ALA A 29 -0.48 2.08 13.05
CA ALA A 29 -1.85 1.65 12.79
C ALA A 29 -2.13 1.72 11.27
N ALA A 30 -3.39 1.87 10.85
CA ALA A 30 -3.73 2.11 9.45
C ALA A 30 -3.01 3.34 8.88
N SER A 31 -2.68 3.31 7.58
CA SER A 31 -1.92 4.37 6.92
C SER A 31 -2.82 5.24 6.05
N PHE A 32 -2.72 6.56 6.26
CA PHE A 32 -3.38 7.54 5.40
C PHE A 32 -2.94 7.50 3.93
N ARG A 33 -1.83 6.81 3.60
CA ARG A 33 -1.41 6.55 2.22
C ARG A 33 -2.51 5.79 1.45
N HIS A 34 -3.20 4.85 2.10
CA HIS A 34 -4.15 3.93 1.47
C HIS A 34 -5.16 4.62 0.55
N LYS A 35 -5.92 5.60 1.07
CA LYS A 35 -6.93 6.33 0.28
C LYS A 35 -6.37 7.07 -0.94
N HIS A 36 -5.14 7.58 -0.86
CA HIS A 36 -4.58 8.39 -1.94
C HIS A 36 -4.18 7.53 -3.13
N LEU A 37 -3.72 6.29 -2.91
CA LEU A 37 -3.25 5.42 -3.99
C LEU A 37 -4.37 5.05 -4.97
N PHE A 38 -5.61 4.88 -4.49
CA PHE A 38 -6.75 4.58 -5.35
C PHE A 38 -7.10 5.70 -6.33
N LEU A 39 -6.76 6.95 -6.01
CA LEU A 39 -7.02 8.10 -6.88
C LEU A 39 -6.08 8.16 -8.09
N CYS A 40 -4.98 7.38 -8.08
CA CYS A 40 -4.05 7.28 -9.20
C CYS A 40 -4.54 6.38 -10.34
N ASN A 41 -5.64 5.64 -10.15
CA ASN A 41 -6.08 4.60 -11.09
C ASN A 41 -5.00 3.53 -11.38
N SER A 42 -4.10 3.33 -10.42
CA SER A 42 -3.10 2.27 -10.38
C SER A 42 -3.64 1.07 -9.58
N LEU A 43 -3.09 -0.12 -9.80
CA LEU A 43 -3.45 -1.29 -9.03
C LEU A 43 -2.81 -1.23 -7.63
N VAL A 44 -3.65 -1.24 -6.60
CA VAL A 44 -3.20 -1.18 -5.21
C VAL A 44 -2.99 -2.59 -4.65
N PHE A 45 -1.83 -2.82 -4.05
CA PHE A 45 -1.52 -3.98 -3.23
C PHE A 45 -1.62 -3.57 -1.76
N HIS A 46 -2.54 -4.16 -1.01
CA HIS A 46 -2.73 -3.86 0.40
C HIS A 46 -2.26 -5.02 1.26
N ILE A 47 -1.26 -4.74 2.11
CA ILE A 47 -0.57 -5.71 2.94
C ILE A 47 -1.22 -5.75 4.33
N GLY A 48 -1.70 -6.95 4.70
CA GLY A 48 -2.42 -7.22 5.94
C GLY A 48 -3.87 -6.71 5.94
N ASP A 49 -4.63 -7.16 6.93
CA ASP A 49 -6.07 -6.89 7.08
C ASP A 49 -6.49 -6.53 8.53
N GLU A 50 -5.53 -6.45 9.46
CA GLU A 50 -5.79 -6.23 10.89
C GLU A 50 -6.14 -4.78 11.24
N TRP A 51 -5.60 -3.81 10.50
CA TRP A 51 -5.72 -2.39 10.80
C TRP A 51 -6.65 -1.68 9.82
N LEU A 52 -7.71 -1.06 10.36
CA LEU A 52 -8.82 -0.53 9.59
C LEU A 52 -9.01 0.97 9.84
N GLU A 53 -9.43 1.69 8.80
CA GLU A 53 -10.17 2.95 8.94
C GLU A 53 -11.65 2.70 8.60
N PHE A 54 -12.53 3.64 8.94
CA PHE A 54 -13.99 3.47 8.82
C PHE A 54 -14.49 3.04 7.42
N TYR A 55 -13.75 3.34 6.35
CA TYR A 55 -14.14 3.02 4.98
C TYR A 55 -13.63 1.65 4.48
N TYR A 56 -12.76 0.98 5.24
CA TYR A 56 -12.08 -0.23 4.77
C TYR A 56 -13.06 -1.39 4.55
N GLU A 57 -14.12 -1.49 5.36
CA GLU A 57 -15.12 -2.55 5.21
C GLU A 57 -15.85 -2.50 3.86
N ALA A 58 -15.97 -1.31 3.25
CA ALA A 58 -16.51 -1.14 1.91
C ALA A 58 -15.50 -1.52 0.81
N MET A 59 -14.19 -1.49 1.11
CA MET A 59 -13.13 -1.88 0.19
C MET A 59 -12.98 -3.39 0.18
N LYS A 60 -13.50 -4.03 -0.86
CA LYS A 60 -13.44 -5.49 -1.04
C LYS A 60 -12.14 -5.95 -1.72
N PRO A 61 -11.42 -6.94 -1.15
CA PRO A 61 -10.25 -7.54 -1.79
C PRO A 61 -10.65 -8.22 -3.10
N TRP A 62 -9.72 -8.27 -4.07
CA TRP A 62 -9.91 -8.78 -5.43
C TRP A 62 -10.92 -8.03 -6.31
N ILE A 63 -11.63 -7.06 -5.75
CA ILE A 63 -12.52 -6.15 -6.48
C ILE A 63 -11.85 -4.77 -6.59
N HIS A 64 -11.38 -4.21 -5.47
CA HIS A 64 -10.81 -2.86 -5.42
C HIS A 64 -9.28 -2.87 -5.32
N TYR A 65 -8.69 -3.91 -4.74
CA TYR A 65 -7.24 -4.03 -4.52
C TYR A 65 -6.80 -5.50 -4.46
N ILE A 66 -5.50 -5.75 -4.56
CA ILE A 66 -4.88 -7.06 -4.36
C ILE A 66 -4.51 -7.23 -2.88
N PRO A 67 -5.12 -8.16 -2.13
CA PRO A 67 -4.71 -8.43 -0.76
C PRO A 67 -3.39 -9.21 -0.75
N VAL A 68 -2.51 -8.85 0.19
CA VAL A 68 -1.20 -9.48 0.38
C VAL A 68 -1.04 -9.83 1.86
N ALA A 69 -0.56 -11.04 2.16
CA ALA A 69 -0.34 -11.47 3.53
C ALA A 69 0.77 -10.64 4.21
N SER A 70 0.65 -10.39 5.51
CA SER A 70 1.65 -9.58 6.26
C SER A 70 3.05 -10.22 6.28
N ASN A 71 3.14 -11.53 6.07
CA ASN A 71 4.36 -12.32 6.04
C ASN A 71 4.75 -12.76 4.63
N ALA A 72 4.22 -12.13 3.58
CA ALA A 72 4.55 -12.45 2.21
C ALA A 72 6.06 -12.32 1.96
N SER A 73 6.61 -13.35 1.33
CA SER A 73 7.99 -13.43 0.89
C SER A 73 8.22 -12.66 -0.40
N GLN A 74 9.49 -12.38 -0.70
CA GLN A 74 9.87 -11.74 -1.97
C GLN A 74 9.36 -12.53 -3.19
N GLN A 75 9.42 -13.87 -3.14
CA GLN A 75 8.97 -14.73 -4.22
C GLN A 75 7.45 -14.66 -4.48
N GLU A 76 6.66 -14.29 -3.49
CA GLU A 76 5.21 -14.09 -3.65
C GLU A 76 4.87 -12.72 -4.25
N LEU A 77 5.82 -11.79 -4.28
CA LEU A 77 5.65 -10.42 -4.76
C LEU A 77 6.27 -10.16 -6.15
N GLU A 78 7.12 -11.08 -6.63
CA GLU A 78 7.77 -11.06 -7.95
C GLU A 78 6.93 -11.75 -9.04
#